data_AF-A0A7Y2CST6-F1
#
_entry.id   AF-A0A7Y2CST6-F1
#
_cell.length_a   1.000
_cell.length_b   1.000
_cell.length_c   1.000
_cell.angle_alpha   90.00
_cell.angle_beta   90.00
_cell.angle_gamma   90.00
#
_symmetry.space_group_name_H-M   'P 1'
#
loop_
_entity.id
_entity.type
_entity.pdbx_description
1 polymer ?
#
loop_
_entity_poly.entity_id
_entity_poly.type
_entity_poly.pdbx_seq_one_letter_code
_entity_poly.pdbx_strand_id
1 'polypeptide(L)'
;GITVARGLQAVSLKKSDFVSVDTMLEIGGSPSLYFELEADPSTQLAYEIDVPEGSSSSVAEVEPVDRSTTRTRNTDGARETSPQATAAIDDVTPERRSTPVREVQEDTPSTGAIVVTSEPSGASVFLNDRAVGETPLTITDLVIGKARVTMQREGYVPYETELNVMPSIQTPFHAVLARMKGRVEYLSEAGAELYVDGTLIQRSTQVGSVELVDAGQRVVRLVHPKYGEWTSTLDVQPDRTTPIDVDLVDHAFSAALVAGDKLFSESRYAEAIEKYNEALSFRPGAEVVQNKLGLAAKGMTESGIPSADESGVYTVVDAAPQLIGGLEALHAHVDYPEEAYNAGVQGRVYVQFVVDENGRAQDLKIAKGLPMGCNDAAIRAIQRAKFTPGLVDRLPVKSRMTLFVNFAIN
;
A
#
# COMPACT_ATOMS: atom_id res chain seq x y z
N GLY A 1 36.97 -3.85 16.12
CA GLY A 1 35.85 -3.13 16.75
C GLY A 1 36.27 -1.68 16.94
N ILE A 2 35.36 -0.72 16.82
CA ILE A 2 35.69 0.71 16.96
C ILE A 2 34.96 1.26 18.19
N THR A 3 35.69 1.76 19.18
CA THR A 3 35.12 2.47 20.33
C THR A 3 35.00 3.95 19.99
N VAL A 4 33.81 4.54 20.15
CA VAL A 4 33.54 5.91 19.70
C VAL A 4 33.12 6.82 20.86
N ALA A 5 33.54 8.08 20.83
CA ALA A 5 33.18 9.07 21.85
C ALA A 5 31.72 9.56 21.68
N ARG A 6 31.10 10.02 22.78
CA ARG A 6 29.74 10.58 22.77
C ARG A 6 29.63 11.78 21.83
N GLY A 7 28.66 11.75 20.93
CA GLY A 7 28.36 12.85 19.99
C GLY A 7 28.62 12.56 18.52
N LEU A 8 29.03 11.33 18.17
CA LEU A 8 29.21 10.92 16.79
C LEU A 8 27.88 10.88 16.04
N GLN A 9 27.77 11.61 14.92
CA GLN A 9 26.53 11.70 14.14
C GLN A 9 26.48 10.74 12.95
N ALA A 10 27.63 10.29 12.42
CA ALA A 10 27.69 9.32 11.32
C ALA A 10 29.07 8.64 11.22
N VAL A 11 29.08 7.37 10.82
CA VAL A 11 30.26 6.65 10.30
C VAL A 11 29.96 6.32 8.84
N SER A 12 30.88 6.61 7.92
CA SER A 12 30.72 6.28 6.50
C SER A 12 31.80 5.30 6.07
N LEU A 13 31.40 4.08 5.69
CA LEU A 13 32.28 3.04 5.15
C LEU A 13 32.14 3.03 3.62
N LYS A 14 33.26 3.10 2.90
CA LYS A 14 33.26 3.06 1.43
C LYS A 14 33.55 1.65 0.90
N LYS A 15 32.46 0.99 0.45
CA LYS A 15 32.29 0.30 -0.86
C LYS A 15 32.25 -1.24 -0.95
N SER A 16 31.27 -1.63 -1.78
CA SER A 16 31.05 -2.76 -2.70
C SER A 16 30.61 -4.15 -2.26
N ASP A 17 30.99 -4.72 -1.12
CA ASP A 17 30.66 -6.14 -0.87
C ASP A 17 30.09 -6.39 0.54
N PHE A 18 29.11 -5.61 0.97
CA PHE A 18 28.46 -5.78 2.27
C PHE A 18 27.05 -6.36 2.12
N VAL A 19 26.72 -7.38 2.91
CA VAL A 19 25.41 -8.07 2.91
C VAL A 19 24.45 -7.48 3.96
N SER A 20 24.95 -6.92 5.07
CA SER A 20 24.13 -6.18 6.04
C SER A 20 24.99 -5.32 6.97
N VAL A 21 24.37 -4.29 7.56
CA VAL A 21 24.92 -3.48 8.65
C VAL A 21 24.04 -3.76 9.87
N ASP A 22 24.58 -4.40 10.90
CA ASP A 22 23.81 -4.62 12.14
C ASP A 22 24.34 -3.72 13.27
N THR A 23 23.51 -2.71 13.57
CA THR A 23 23.24 -1.97 14.81
C THR A 23 24.35 -1.72 15.86
N MET A 24 24.36 -0.47 16.36
CA MET A 24 25.05 -0.01 17.58
C MET A 24 24.72 -0.87 18.82
N LEU A 25 25.74 -1.31 19.56
CA LEU A 25 25.56 -1.89 20.90
C LEU A 25 26.23 -0.98 21.95
N GLU A 26 25.46 -0.57 22.97
CA GLU A 26 26.03 0.04 24.18
C GLU A 26 26.54 -1.07 25.11
N ILE A 27 27.85 -1.14 25.32
CA ILE A 27 28.46 -1.97 26.36
C ILE A 27 29.28 -1.05 27.26
N GLY A 28 28.94 -1.00 28.55
CA GLY A 28 29.74 -0.29 29.56
C GLY A 28 29.72 1.25 29.47
N GLY A 29 28.72 1.84 28.80
CA GLY A 29 28.51 3.30 28.77
C GLY A 29 29.34 4.08 27.73
N SER A 30 30.02 3.39 26.81
CA SER A 30 30.65 4.02 25.62
C SER A 30 30.21 3.27 24.36
N PRO A 31 29.69 3.95 23.33
CA PRO A 31 29.20 3.29 22.13
C PRO A 31 30.36 2.65 21.37
N SER A 32 30.26 1.36 21.09
CA SER A 32 31.24 0.64 20.27
C SER A 32 30.54 0.04 19.05
N LEU A 33 31.10 0.23 17.86
CA LEU A 33 30.62 -0.38 16.62
C LEU A 33 31.38 -1.67 16.32
N TYR A 34 30.62 -2.72 16.01
CA TYR A 34 31.10 -4.00 15.52
C TYR A 34 30.58 -4.20 14.09
N PHE A 35 31.42 -4.79 13.25
CA PHE A 35 31.08 -5.15 11.88
C PHE A 35 31.43 -6.62 11.70
N GLU A 36 30.48 -7.40 11.22
CA GLU A 36 30.71 -8.80 10.87
C GLU A 36 30.86 -8.89 9.35
N LEU A 37 31.90 -9.60 8.90
CA LEU A 37 32.29 -9.69 7.49
C LEU A 37 32.36 -11.16 7.11
N GLU A 38 31.56 -11.59 6.14
CA GLU A 38 31.86 -12.81 5.38
C GLU A 38 32.76 -12.40 4.21
N ALA A 39 34.05 -12.71 4.30
CA ALA A 39 35.00 -12.54 3.22
C ALA A 39 35.51 -13.91 2.76
N ASP A 40 35.72 -14.08 1.46
CA ASP A 40 36.49 -15.22 0.94
C ASP A 40 37.90 -15.16 1.58
N PRO A 41 38.44 -16.27 2.11
CA PRO A 41 39.73 -16.30 2.82
C PRO A 41 40.92 -15.80 1.98
N SER A 42 40.76 -15.61 0.67
CA SER A 42 41.75 -14.98 -0.22
C SER A 42 41.69 -13.45 -0.29
N THR A 43 40.68 -12.83 0.33
CA THR A 43 40.43 -11.37 0.24
C THR A 43 41.29 -10.61 1.23
N GLN A 44 42.25 -9.81 0.75
CA GLN A 44 42.92 -8.83 1.60
C GLN A 44 41.95 -7.68 1.91
N LEU A 45 41.44 -7.66 3.14
CA LEU A 45 40.60 -6.58 3.64
C LEU A 45 41.45 -5.33 3.88
N ALA A 46 41.37 -4.36 2.97
CA ALA A 46 41.88 -3.01 3.20
C ALA A 46 40.71 -2.10 3.58
N TYR A 47 40.79 -1.46 4.73
CA TYR A 47 39.81 -0.47 5.18
C TYR A 47 40.52 0.77 5.70
N GLU A 48 39.91 1.92 5.46
CA GLU A 48 40.42 3.23 5.89
C GLU A 48 39.36 3.82 6.83
N ILE A 49 39.70 3.98 8.11
CA ILE A 49 38.81 4.54 9.14
C ILE A 49 39.33 5.93 9.45
N ASP A 50 38.60 6.95 9.04
CA ASP A 50 38.93 8.33 9.36
C ASP A 50 38.36 8.65 10.76
N VAL A 51 39.23 8.78 11.76
CA VAL A 51 38.85 9.00 13.16
C VAL A 51 39.33 10.38 13.63
N PRO A 52 38.46 11.25 14.17
CA PRO A 52 38.89 12.56 14.65
C PRO A 52 39.87 12.46 15.83
N GLU A 53 40.72 13.48 15.99
CA GLU A 53 41.79 13.53 17.00
C GLU A 53 41.27 13.16 18.41
N GLY A 54 41.92 12.16 19.03
CA GLY A 54 41.57 11.64 20.35
C GLY A 54 40.92 10.25 20.37
N SER A 55 40.74 9.62 19.20
CA SER A 55 40.11 8.30 19.05
C SER A 55 41.15 7.20 18.74
N SER A 56 40.92 5.96 19.21
CA SER A 56 41.81 4.80 18.99
C SER A 56 41.08 3.65 18.31
N SER A 57 41.71 2.99 17.35
CA SER A 57 41.20 1.76 16.69
C SER A 57 42.06 0.54 17.04
N SER A 58 41.45 -0.64 17.12
CA SER A 58 42.16 -1.92 17.21
C SER A 58 41.43 -3.02 16.42
N VAL A 59 42.23 -3.93 15.86
CA VAL A 59 41.79 -5.05 15.03
C VAL A 59 42.03 -6.32 15.83
N ALA A 60 40.98 -7.10 16.09
CA ALA A 60 41.13 -8.43 16.68
C ALA A 60 41.19 -9.45 15.54
N GLU A 61 42.22 -10.30 15.54
CA GLU A 61 42.46 -11.34 14.55
C GLU A 61 41.41 -12.48 14.68
N VAL A 62 40.92 -12.98 13.54
CA VAL A 62 39.81 -13.96 13.47
C VAL A 62 40.39 -15.39 13.54
N GLU A 63 39.97 -16.20 14.52
CA GLU A 63 40.28 -17.65 14.54
C GLU A 63 39.14 -18.49 13.93
N PRO A 64 39.44 -19.52 13.12
CA PRO A 64 38.42 -20.39 12.52
C PRO A 64 37.92 -21.46 13.50
N VAL A 65 36.59 -21.65 13.55
CA VAL A 65 35.93 -22.67 14.38
C VAL A 65 35.85 -24.01 13.63
N ASP A 66 36.60 -25.02 14.09
CA ASP A 66 36.56 -26.39 13.56
C ASP A 66 35.43 -27.20 14.24
N ARG A 67 34.58 -27.85 13.45
CA ARG A 67 33.55 -28.79 13.90
C ARG A 67 34.04 -30.22 13.66
N SER A 68 34.74 -30.80 14.63
CA SER A 68 34.78 -32.25 14.78
C SER A 68 35.07 -32.68 16.22
N THR A 69 34.22 -33.55 16.79
CA THR A 69 34.63 -34.72 17.60
C THR A 69 33.40 -35.48 18.10
N THR A 70 33.00 -36.50 17.33
CA THR A 70 32.32 -37.67 17.87
C THR A 70 33.39 -38.60 18.42
N ARG A 71 33.32 -38.98 19.69
CA ARG A 71 34.12 -40.09 20.24
C ARG A 71 33.22 -41.11 20.94
N THR A 72 33.25 -42.29 20.34
CA THR A 72 32.76 -43.60 20.78
C THR A 72 33.32 -44.03 22.13
N ARG A 73 32.55 -44.84 22.89
CA ARG A 73 32.76 -46.30 23.01
C ARG A 73 31.98 -46.91 24.20
N ASN A 74 31.18 -47.95 23.86
CA ASN A 74 30.86 -49.25 24.50
C ASN A 74 30.96 -49.41 26.04
N THR A 75 30.14 -50.22 26.71
CA THR A 75 29.82 -51.65 26.46
C THR A 75 28.58 -52.11 27.23
N ASP A 76 27.85 -53.07 26.63
CA ASP A 76 27.29 -54.32 27.18
C ASP A 76 26.73 -54.33 28.62
N GLY A 77 25.59 -54.93 28.95
CA GLY A 77 24.75 -55.86 28.22
C GLY A 77 23.98 -56.75 29.23
N ALA A 78 22.77 -57.13 28.80
CA ALA A 78 22.04 -58.36 29.15
C ALA A 78 21.30 -58.53 30.50
N ARG A 79 19.96 -58.71 30.34
CA ARG A 79 19.11 -59.82 30.85
C ARG A 79 18.83 -59.85 32.36
N GLU A 80 17.66 -60.28 32.87
CA GLU A 80 16.47 -60.95 32.35
C GLU A 80 15.37 -60.92 33.43
N THR A 81 14.11 -60.99 32.99
CA THR A 81 12.95 -61.71 33.57
C THR A 81 12.36 -61.34 34.94
N SER A 82 11.08 -60.93 34.88
CA SER A 82 10.01 -61.18 35.86
C SER A 82 9.69 -62.69 35.94
N PRO A 83 9.06 -63.25 37.00
CA PRO A 83 7.59 -63.19 37.08
C PRO A 83 6.94 -63.26 38.50
N GLN A 84 5.62 -63.03 38.48
CA GLN A 84 4.60 -63.21 39.52
C GLN A 84 4.40 -64.67 40.01
N ALA A 85 3.77 -64.82 41.19
CA ALA A 85 2.70 -65.78 41.58
C ALA A 85 2.89 -66.29 43.02
N THR A 86 1.95 -66.77 43.86
CA THR A 86 0.48 -66.79 44.07
C THR A 86 0.31 -67.74 45.30
N ALA A 87 -0.80 -67.61 46.06
CA ALA A 87 -1.42 -68.58 47.00
C ALA A 87 -0.74 -68.80 48.38
N ALA A 88 -1.35 -68.50 49.55
CA ALA A 88 -2.64 -68.86 50.17
C ALA A 88 -2.66 -70.24 50.84
N ILE A 89 -2.77 -70.32 52.19
CA ILE A 89 -3.67 -71.22 52.96
C ILE A 89 -3.73 -70.88 54.48
N ASP A 90 -4.96 -70.89 55.02
CA ASP A 90 -5.48 -71.39 56.32
C ASP A 90 -4.89 -70.89 57.67
N ASP A 91 -5.60 -70.75 58.80
CA ASP A 91 -6.99 -70.87 59.29
C ASP A 91 -6.97 -70.38 60.77
N VAL A 92 -8.14 -70.21 61.38
CA VAL A 92 -8.47 -70.11 62.83
C VAL A 92 -8.76 -68.70 63.41
N THR A 93 -10.01 -68.58 63.87
CA THR A 93 -10.70 -67.48 64.59
C THR A 93 -10.96 -67.95 66.04
N PRO A 94 -11.35 -67.12 67.04
CA PRO A 94 -10.99 -65.75 67.45
C PRO A 94 -10.54 -65.67 68.94
N GLU A 95 -9.82 -64.61 69.34
CA GLU A 95 -9.93 -64.10 70.72
C GLU A 95 -9.87 -62.58 70.76
N ARG A 96 -10.88 -61.98 71.41
CA ARG A 96 -10.98 -60.54 71.67
C ARG A 96 -9.89 -60.11 72.65
N ARG A 97 -8.96 -59.27 72.19
CA ARG A 97 -8.31 -58.25 73.02
C ARG A 97 -8.20 -56.94 72.27
N SER A 98 -8.71 -55.91 72.92
CA SER A 98 -8.65 -54.48 72.62
C SER A 98 -7.42 -54.04 71.82
N THR A 99 -7.64 -53.56 70.60
CA THR A 99 -6.72 -52.64 69.92
C THR A 99 -7.10 -51.20 70.27
N PRO A 100 -6.11 -50.30 70.43
CA PRO A 100 -6.35 -48.89 70.70
C PRO A 100 -6.99 -48.24 69.47
N VAL A 101 -7.88 -47.28 69.70
CA VAL A 101 -8.36 -46.35 68.67
C VAL A 101 -7.13 -45.68 68.08
N ARG A 102 -6.78 -46.04 66.84
CA ARG A 102 -5.82 -45.29 66.03
C ARG A 102 -6.47 -43.95 65.76
N GLU A 103 -6.01 -42.93 66.47
CA GLU A 103 -6.27 -41.54 66.11
C GLU A 103 -5.86 -41.39 64.64
N VAL A 104 -6.86 -41.21 63.78
CA VAL A 104 -6.63 -40.80 62.40
C VAL A 104 -6.08 -39.39 62.53
N GLN A 105 -4.75 -39.24 62.50
CA GLN A 105 -4.16 -37.96 62.14
C GLN A 105 -4.75 -37.63 60.77
N GLU A 106 -5.72 -36.72 60.75
CA GLU A 106 -6.09 -36.03 59.52
C GLU A 106 -4.82 -35.29 59.11
N ASP A 107 -4.10 -35.84 58.12
CA ASP A 107 -3.01 -35.16 57.44
C ASP A 107 -3.58 -33.82 56.96
N THR A 108 -3.31 -32.75 57.70
CA THR A 108 -3.61 -31.40 57.22
C THR A 108 -2.90 -31.26 55.90
N PRO A 109 -3.60 -30.99 54.78
CA PRO A 109 -2.95 -30.88 53.48
C PRO A 109 -1.90 -29.79 53.58
N SER A 110 -0.64 -30.22 53.56
CA SER A 110 0.55 -29.36 53.51
C SER A 110 0.75 -28.78 52.11
N THR A 111 -0.20 -29.05 51.21
CA THR A 111 -0.20 -28.66 49.82
C THR A 111 -1.44 -27.83 49.49
N GLY A 112 -1.28 -26.89 48.55
CA GLY A 112 -2.34 -26.08 47.96
C GLY A 112 -2.55 -26.42 46.48
N ALA A 113 -3.54 -25.76 45.89
CA ALA A 113 -3.79 -25.82 44.45
C ALA A 113 -4.00 -24.41 43.90
N ILE A 114 -3.60 -24.18 42.66
CA ILE A 114 -3.80 -22.90 41.97
C ILE A 114 -4.43 -23.14 40.61
N VAL A 115 -5.33 -22.22 40.21
CA VAL A 115 -5.96 -22.22 38.89
C VAL A 115 -5.39 -21.05 38.12
N VAL A 116 -4.59 -21.34 37.09
CA VAL A 116 -3.86 -20.35 36.29
C VAL A 116 -4.57 -20.15 34.96
N THR A 117 -4.95 -18.90 34.68
CA THR A 117 -5.57 -18.47 33.42
C THR A 117 -4.80 -17.29 32.84
N SER A 118 -4.90 -17.08 31.52
CA SER A 118 -4.35 -15.88 30.89
C SER A 118 -5.24 -15.33 29.80
N GLU A 119 -5.07 -14.04 29.54
CA GLU A 119 -5.57 -13.36 28.36
C GLU A 119 -4.38 -12.83 27.54
N PRO A 120 -4.18 -13.33 26.31
CA PRO A 120 -4.90 -14.44 25.67
C PRO A 120 -4.52 -15.83 26.23
N SER A 121 -5.44 -16.82 26.15
CA SER A 121 -5.28 -18.19 26.69
C SER A 121 -4.38 -19.10 25.85
N GLY A 122 -3.73 -20.09 26.47
CA GLY A 122 -2.74 -20.96 25.82
C GLY A 122 -1.29 -20.52 26.06
N ALA A 123 -1.06 -19.63 27.01
CA ALA A 123 0.30 -19.30 27.45
C ALA A 123 0.94 -20.49 28.19
N SER A 124 2.20 -20.80 27.88
CA SER A 124 3.01 -21.79 28.59
C SER A 124 3.32 -21.29 30.00
N VAL A 125 3.08 -22.12 31.01
CA VAL A 125 3.24 -21.80 32.42
C VAL A 125 4.44 -22.56 32.98
N PHE A 126 5.28 -21.84 33.72
CA PHE A 126 6.42 -22.36 34.44
C PHE A 126 6.26 -22.05 35.92
N LEU A 127 6.46 -23.05 36.77
CA LEU A 127 6.46 -22.90 38.22
C LEU A 127 7.87 -23.16 38.73
N ASN A 128 8.49 -22.15 39.36
CA ASN A 128 9.89 -22.21 39.80
C ASN A 128 10.81 -22.73 38.68
N ASP A 129 10.69 -22.11 37.50
CA ASP A 129 11.46 -22.40 36.28
C ASP A 129 11.19 -23.78 35.63
N ARG A 130 10.27 -24.59 36.18
CA ARG A 130 9.84 -25.86 35.60
C ARG A 130 8.55 -25.70 34.80
N ALA A 131 8.55 -26.13 33.53
CA ALA A 131 7.34 -26.17 32.70
C ALA A 131 6.27 -27.10 33.33
N VAL A 132 5.06 -26.58 33.51
CA VAL A 132 3.93 -27.31 34.13
C VAL A 132 2.73 -27.50 33.21
N GLY A 133 2.61 -26.72 32.13
CA GLY A 133 1.55 -26.86 31.13
C GLY A 133 1.20 -25.53 30.46
N GLU A 134 -0.01 -25.43 29.91
CA GLU A 134 -0.52 -24.23 29.24
C GLU A 134 -1.84 -23.78 29.86
N THR A 135 -2.12 -22.48 29.84
CA THR A 135 -3.39 -21.95 30.36
C THR A 135 -4.61 -22.29 29.48
N PRO A 136 -5.79 -22.55 30.07
CA PRO A 136 -6.06 -22.65 31.49
C PRO A 136 -5.53 -23.97 32.09
N LEU A 137 -4.91 -23.89 33.28
CA LEU A 137 -4.31 -25.04 33.97
C LEU A 137 -4.63 -25.00 35.46
N THR A 138 -4.94 -26.16 36.04
CA THR A 138 -4.98 -26.34 37.50
C THR A 138 -3.73 -27.11 37.94
N ILE A 139 -2.98 -26.54 38.86
CA ILE A 139 -1.77 -27.15 39.42
C ILE A 139 -2.08 -27.53 40.87
N THR A 140 -1.98 -28.82 41.20
CA THR A 140 -2.23 -29.37 42.54
C THR A 140 -0.93 -29.70 43.26
N ASP A 141 -1.04 -30.09 44.53
CA ASP A 141 0.06 -30.62 45.34
C ASP A 141 1.23 -29.63 45.52
N LEU A 142 0.92 -28.34 45.53
CA LEU A 142 1.92 -27.28 45.64
C LEU A 142 2.30 -27.01 47.09
N VAL A 143 3.60 -26.97 47.37
CA VAL A 143 4.10 -26.57 48.68
C VAL A 143 3.56 -25.19 49.06
N ILE A 144 2.97 -25.09 50.26
CA ILE A 144 2.44 -23.83 50.80
C ILE A 144 3.57 -22.80 50.93
N GLY A 145 3.27 -21.55 50.56
CA GLY A 145 4.23 -20.45 50.59
C GLY A 145 4.43 -19.82 49.22
N LYS A 146 5.54 -19.10 49.05
CA LYS A 146 5.82 -18.37 47.81
C LYS A 146 6.22 -19.31 46.68
N ALA A 147 5.60 -19.14 45.51
CA ALA A 147 5.99 -19.79 44.28
C ALA A 147 6.11 -18.76 43.16
N ARG A 148 7.19 -18.86 42.37
CA ARG A 148 7.38 -18.03 41.17
C ARG A 148 6.59 -18.65 40.02
N VAL A 149 5.73 -17.85 39.40
CA VAL A 149 4.99 -18.21 38.19
C VAL A 149 5.50 -17.35 37.05
N THR A 150 6.02 -18.01 36.02
CA THR A 150 6.40 -17.37 34.76
C THR A 150 5.44 -17.85 33.67
N MET A 151 4.94 -16.94 32.85
CA MET A 151 4.04 -17.24 31.74
C MET A 151 4.64 -16.69 30.45
N GLN A 152 4.73 -17.53 29.44
CA GLN A 152 5.31 -17.21 28.15
C GLN A 152 4.31 -17.49 27.04
N ARG A 153 4.26 -16.58 26.07
CA ARG A 153 3.48 -16.75 24.84
C ARG A 153 4.20 -16.02 23.71
N GLU A 154 4.25 -16.67 22.55
CA GLU A 154 4.84 -16.08 21.35
C GLU A 154 4.19 -14.73 21.00
N GLY A 155 5.01 -13.70 20.79
CA GLY A 155 4.56 -12.33 20.49
C GLY A 155 4.20 -11.48 21.72
N TYR A 156 4.32 -12.03 22.94
CA TYR A 156 3.99 -11.35 24.20
C TYR A 156 5.22 -11.21 25.09
N VAL A 157 5.22 -10.15 25.90
CA VAL A 157 6.23 -9.92 26.94
C VAL A 157 6.09 -11.04 27.99
N PRO A 158 7.17 -11.76 28.34
CA PRO A 158 7.14 -12.74 29.41
C PRO A 158 6.60 -12.12 30.70
N TYR A 159 5.62 -12.79 31.31
CA TYR A 159 5.00 -12.34 32.54
C TYR A 159 5.58 -13.12 33.72
N GLU A 160 6.08 -12.45 34.75
CA GLU A 160 6.63 -13.07 35.95
C GLU A 160 5.99 -12.49 37.21
N THR A 161 5.60 -13.37 38.14
CA THR A 161 5.07 -12.96 39.45
C THR A 161 5.38 -13.98 40.55
N GLU A 162 5.29 -13.55 41.80
CA GLU A 162 5.29 -14.43 42.97
C GLU A 162 3.87 -14.58 43.51
N LEU A 163 3.38 -15.82 43.58
CA LEU A 163 2.11 -16.15 44.18
C LEU A 163 2.32 -16.76 45.57
N ASN A 164 1.46 -16.44 46.53
CA ASN A 164 1.43 -17.12 47.82
C ASN A 164 0.41 -18.25 47.78
N VAL A 165 0.87 -19.50 47.80
CA VAL A 165 0.05 -20.72 47.78
C VAL A 165 -0.54 -20.96 49.16
N MET A 166 -1.87 -21.07 49.25
CA MET A 166 -2.60 -21.34 50.49
C MET A 166 -3.08 -22.81 50.57
N PRO A 167 -3.14 -23.41 51.78
CA PRO A 167 -3.69 -24.76 51.98
C PRO A 167 -5.18 -24.84 51.62
N SER A 168 -5.60 -25.98 51.05
CA SER A 168 -7.01 -26.39 50.82
C SER A 168 -7.89 -25.47 49.97
N ILE A 169 -7.35 -24.39 49.40
CA ILE A 169 -8.06 -23.44 48.55
C ILE A 169 -7.44 -23.49 47.16
N GLN A 170 -8.26 -23.65 46.13
CA GLN A 170 -7.85 -23.36 44.75
C GLN A 170 -7.70 -21.85 44.62
N THR A 171 -6.46 -21.35 44.64
CA THR A 171 -6.19 -19.91 44.48
C THR A 171 -6.31 -19.55 43.00
N PRO A 172 -7.32 -18.76 42.58
CA PRO A 172 -7.42 -18.33 41.19
C PRO A 172 -6.35 -17.28 40.91
N PHE A 173 -5.66 -17.44 39.78
CA PHE A 173 -4.67 -16.51 39.28
C PHE A 173 -4.93 -16.25 37.79
N HIS A 174 -4.99 -14.97 37.42
CA HIS A 174 -5.25 -14.52 36.06
C HIS A 174 -4.20 -13.48 35.66
N ALA A 175 -3.60 -13.65 34.48
CA ALA A 175 -2.64 -12.72 33.91
C ALA A 175 -3.09 -12.21 32.54
N VAL A 176 -3.00 -10.89 32.33
CA VAL A 176 -3.15 -10.28 31.00
C VAL A 176 -1.76 -10.06 30.43
N LEU A 177 -1.45 -10.75 29.33
CA LEU A 177 -0.14 -10.67 28.70
C LEU A 177 -0.08 -9.47 27.76
N ALA A 178 0.93 -8.61 27.95
CA ALA A 178 1.16 -7.48 27.04
C ALA A 178 1.83 -7.97 25.76
N ARG A 179 1.34 -7.55 24.59
CA ARG A 179 2.05 -7.80 23.33
C ARG A 179 3.39 -7.07 23.34
N MET A 180 4.41 -7.70 22.77
CA MET A 180 5.66 -7.02 22.48
C MET A 180 5.40 -5.85 21.53
N LYS A 181 6.26 -4.82 21.59
CA LYS A 181 6.15 -3.63 20.74
C LYS A 181 7.28 -3.62 19.71
N GLY A 182 6.96 -3.19 18.50
CA GLY A 182 7.94 -2.78 17.50
C GLY A 182 7.76 -1.30 17.15
N ARG A 183 8.62 -0.80 16.27
CA ARG A 183 8.50 0.55 15.71
C ARG A 183 8.10 0.47 14.25
N VAL A 184 7.25 1.38 13.82
CA VAL A 184 6.90 1.58 12.42
C VAL A 184 7.37 2.97 12.02
N GLU A 185 8.21 3.05 11.00
CA GLU A 185 8.70 4.31 10.45
C GLU A 185 8.02 4.58 9.11
N TYR A 186 7.49 5.78 8.91
CA TYR A 186 6.89 6.17 7.64
C TYR A 186 7.28 7.57 7.21
N LEU A 187 7.49 7.72 5.90
CA LEU A 187 7.75 9.00 5.26
C LEU A 187 6.46 9.53 4.64
N SER A 188 5.93 10.62 5.18
CA SER A 188 4.74 11.27 4.63
C SER A 188 4.74 12.75 4.97
N GLU A 189 4.08 13.55 4.13
CA GLU A 189 3.85 14.98 4.38
C GLU A 189 3.11 15.22 5.70
N ALA A 190 3.31 16.40 6.28
CA ALA A 190 2.65 16.79 7.52
C ALA A 190 1.11 16.71 7.36
N GLY A 191 0.45 16.14 8.37
CA GLY A 191 -1.01 15.94 8.37
C GLY A 191 -1.47 14.53 7.99
N ALA A 192 -0.55 13.60 7.67
CA ALA A 192 -0.89 12.20 7.43
C ALA A 192 -1.29 11.49 8.73
N GLU A 193 -2.31 10.64 8.67
CA GLU A 193 -2.84 9.86 9.78
C GLU A 193 -2.42 8.39 9.63
N LEU A 194 -1.77 7.85 10.66
CA LEU A 194 -1.39 6.44 10.76
C LEU A 194 -2.45 5.69 11.55
N TYR A 195 -3.05 4.70 10.92
CA TYR A 195 -3.94 3.74 11.54
C TYR A 195 -3.28 2.36 11.60
N VAL A 196 -3.44 1.67 12.72
CA VAL A 196 -3.06 0.26 12.88
C VAL A 196 -4.26 -0.51 13.38
N ASP A 197 -4.62 -1.58 12.67
CA ASP A 197 -5.78 -2.43 12.96
C ASP A 197 -7.07 -1.61 13.16
N GLY A 198 -7.22 -0.55 12.37
CA GLY A 198 -8.37 0.37 12.40
C GLY A 198 -8.30 1.47 13.47
N THR A 199 -7.32 1.44 14.37
CA THR A 199 -7.15 2.46 15.42
C THR A 199 -6.19 3.55 14.97
N LEU A 200 -6.58 4.83 15.13
CA LEU A 200 -5.68 5.96 14.88
C LEU A 200 -4.56 5.95 15.93
N ILE A 201 -3.33 5.80 15.46
CA ILE A 201 -2.12 5.85 16.30
C ILE A 201 -1.62 7.28 16.40
N GLN A 202 -1.47 7.95 15.24
CA GLN A 202 -0.83 9.25 15.18
C GLN A 202 -1.31 10.08 13.99
N ARG A 203 -1.29 11.40 14.14
CA ARG A 203 -1.26 12.35 13.02
C ARG A 203 0.13 12.98 12.91
N SER A 204 0.82 12.75 11.79
CA SER A 204 2.13 13.32 11.50
C SER A 204 2.08 14.85 11.61
N THR A 205 3.08 15.42 12.28
CA THR A 205 3.31 16.87 12.37
C THR A 205 4.46 17.34 11.48
N GLN A 206 5.28 16.40 10.99
CA GLN A 206 6.45 16.65 10.17
C GLN A 206 6.71 15.44 9.26
N VAL A 207 7.57 15.63 8.27
CA VAL A 207 8.01 14.56 7.37
C VAL A 207 8.83 13.55 8.15
N GLY A 208 8.44 12.27 8.07
CA GLY A 208 9.07 11.20 8.83
C GLY A 208 8.48 11.09 10.25
N SER A 209 7.95 9.92 10.60
CA SER A 209 7.47 9.64 11.96
C SER A 209 7.72 8.18 12.31
N VAL A 210 8.09 7.94 13.57
CA VAL A 210 8.36 6.61 14.12
C VAL A 210 7.39 6.37 15.26
N GLU A 211 6.55 5.35 15.15
CA GLU A 211 5.49 5.08 16.10
C GLU A 211 5.60 3.67 16.70
N LEU A 212 5.28 3.55 17.99
CA LEU A 212 5.26 2.27 18.69
C LEU A 212 3.96 1.53 18.41
N VAL A 213 4.10 0.33 17.88
CA VAL A 213 2.98 -0.51 17.46
C VAL A 213 3.15 -1.89 18.08
N ASP A 214 2.04 -2.55 18.42
CA ASP A 214 2.13 -3.95 18.83
C ASP A 214 2.75 -4.81 17.71
N ALA A 215 3.68 -5.68 18.09
CA ALA A 215 4.35 -6.60 17.18
C ALA A 215 3.40 -7.64 16.56
N GLY A 216 3.89 -8.31 15.52
CA GLY A 216 3.20 -9.32 14.71
C GLY A 216 2.59 -8.73 13.43
N GLN A 217 1.76 -9.52 12.74
CA GLN A 217 1.05 -9.05 11.55
C GLN A 217 0.01 -7.99 11.89
N ARG A 218 0.12 -6.84 11.23
CA ARG A 218 -0.72 -5.65 11.42
C ARG A 218 -1.21 -5.10 10.12
N VAL A 219 -2.47 -4.72 10.08
CA VAL A 219 -3.01 -3.93 8.96
C VAL A 219 -2.69 -2.47 9.24
N VAL A 220 -1.78 -1.91 8.45
CA VAL A 220 -1.38 -0.51 8.57
C VAL A 220 -1.99 0.27 7.44
N ARG A 221 -2.62 1.40 7.78
CA ARG A 221 -3.24 2.31 6.83
C ARG A 221 -2.76 3.73 7.08
N LEU A 222 -2.15 4.32 6.06
CA LEU A 222 -1.75 5.72 6.03
C LEU A 222 -2.77 6.52 5.23
N VAL A 223 -3.25 7.62 5.78
CA VAL A 223 -4.27 8.47 5.16
C VAL A 223 -3.77 9.90 5.13
N HIS A 224 -3.86 10.55 3.97
CA HIS A 224 -3.59 11.97 3.85
C HIS A 224 -4.73 12.65 3.09
N PRO A 225 -5.29 13.78 3.58
CA PRO A 225 -6.44 14.44 2.95
C PRO A 225 -6.23 14.81 1.47
N LYS A 226 -4.98 15.13 1.09
CA LYS A 226 -4.60 15.49 -0.28
C LYS A 226 -4.17 14.29 -1.13
N TYR A 227 -3.53 13.28 -0.54
CA TYR A 227 -2.84 12.21 -1.30
C TYR A 227 -3.56 10.86 -1.21
N GLY A 228 -4.74 10.83 -0.61
CA GLY A 228 -5.53 9.62 -0.45
C GLY A 228 -4.98 8.71 0.63
N GLU A 229 -5.25 7.41 0.52
CA GLU A 229 -4.85 6.42 1.50
C GLU A 229 -4.07 5.27 0.87
N TRP A 230 -3.19 4.69 1.68
CA TRP A 230 -2.46 3.47 1.39
C TRP A 230 -2.69 2.48 2.54
N THR A 231 -2.89 1.20 2.21
CA THR A 231 -3.05 0.14 3.21
C THR A 231 -2.18 -1.05 2.84
N SER A 232 -1.53 -1.66 3.84
CA SER A 232 -0.80 -2.92 3.68
C SER A 232 -0.77 -3.71 4.98
N THR A 233 -0.51 -5.01 4.87
CA THR A 233 -0.21 -5.86 6.03
C THR A 233 1.30 -5.87 6.25
N LEU A 234 1.75 -5.46 7.43
CA LEU A 234 3.15 -5.45 7.84
C LEU A 234 3.38 -6.46 8.96
N ASP A 235 4.50 -7.17 8.92
CA ASP A 235 4.95 -7.97 10.05
C ASP A 235 5.87 -7.14 10.95
N VAL A 236 5.28 -6.53 11.99
CA VAL A 236 5.99 -5.62 12.90
C VAL A 236 6.84 -6.45 13.85
N GLN A 237 8.15 -6.39 13.66
CA GLN A 237 9.09 -7.14 14.51
C GLN A 237 9.27 -6.47 15.88
N PRO A 238 9.30 -7.23 16.99
CA PRO A 238 9.64 -6.72 18.32
C PRO A 238 10.97 -5.96 18.32
N ASP A 239 11.03 -4.83 19.02
CA ASP A 239 12.22 -3.98 19.23
C ASP A 239 12.94 -3.46 17.97
N ARG A 240 12.47 -3.84 16.78
CA ARG A 240 12.96 -3.42 15.48
C ARG A 240 12.09 -2.32 14.88
N THR A 241 12.70 -1.56 13.98
CA THR A 241 11.98 -0.58 13.16
C THR A 241 11.60 -1.23 11.83
N THR A 242 10.31 -1.23 11.51
CA THR A 242 9.77 -1.70 10.23
C THR A 242 9.48 -0.47 9.37
N PRO A 243 10.24 -0.23 8.28
CA PRO A 243 9.97 0.90 7.40
C PRO A 243 8.71 0.64 6.58
N ILE A 244 7.89 1.67 6.44
CA ILE A 244 6.83 1.74 5.43
C ILE A 244 7.44 2.37 4.19
N ASP A 245 7.70 1.53 3.20
CA ASP A 245 8.21 1.93 1.89
C ASP A 245 7.06 2.42 0.99
N VAL A 246 6.44 3.53 1.38
CA VAL A 246 5.47 4.23 0.54
C VAL A 246 5.67 5.74 0.60
N ASP A 247 5.76 6.36 -0.57
CA ASP A 247 5.55 7.80 -0.74
C ASP A 247 4.10 8.01 -1.18
N LEU A 248 3.28 8.66 -0.34
CA LEU A 248 1.87 8.89 -0.65
C LEU A 248 1.68 9.80 -1.86
N VAL A 249 2.61 10.71 -2.14
CA VAL A 249 2.54 11.56 -3.34
C VAL A 249 2.68 10.69 -4.59
N ASP A 250 3.63 9.77 -4.58
CA ASP A 250 3.89 8.85 -5.69
C ASP A 250 2.78 7.82 -5.85
N HIS A 251 2.24 7.36 -4.73
CA HIS A 251 1.08 6.48 -4.71
C HIS A 251 -0.13 7.17 -5.37
N ALA A 252 -0.46 8.38 -4.95
CA ALA A 252 -1.58 9.16 -5.49
C ALA A 252 -1.38 9.47 -6.99
N PHE A 253 -0.16 9.90 -7.36
CA PHE A 253 0.22 10.15 -8.75
C PHE A 253 0.03 8.92 -9.62
N SER A 254 0.55 7.77 -9.19
CA SER A 254 0.48 6.51 -9.94
C SER A 254 -0.97 6.03 -10.07
N ALA A 255 -1.76 6.13 -9.00
CA ALA A 255 -3.18 5.76 -9.02
C ALA A 255 -3.98 6.62 -10.00
N ALA A 256 -3.79 7.94 -10.00
CA ALA A 256 -4.45 8.86 -10.94
C ALA A 256 -4.04 8.57 -12.39
N LEU A 257 -2.75 8.30 -12.62
CA LEU A 257 -2.23 7.96 -13.95
C LEU A 257 -2.84 6.65 -14.50
N VAL A 258 -2.90 5.61 -13.67
CA VAL A 258 -3.53 4.32 -14.05
C VAL A 258 -5.02 4.48 -14.33
N ALA A 259 -5.73 5.28 -13.52
CA ALA A 259 -7.14 5.58 -13.75
C ALA A 259 -7.34 6.31 -15.09
N GLY A 260 -6.49 7.30 -15.39
CA GLY A 260 -6.50 8.01 -16.68
C GLY A 260 -6.22 7.08 -17.86
N ASP A 261 -5.21 6.20 -17.75
CA ASP A 261 -4.85 5.24 -18.80
C ASP A 261 -5.96 4.23 -19.10
N LYS A 262 -6.66 3.78 -18.06
CA LYS A 262 -7.84 2.93 -18.20
C LYS A 262 -8.94 3.67 -18.99
N LEU A 263 -9.29 4.89 -18.59
CA LEU A 263 -10.31 5.70 -19.27
C LEU A 263 -9.93 6.02 -20.71
N PHE A 264 -8.67 6.31 -20.96
CA PHE A 264 -8.14 6.53 -22.31
C PHE A 264 -8.33 5.28 -23.17
N SER A 265 -8.00 4.09 -22.66
CA SER A 265 -8.18 2.83 -23.38
C SER A 265 -9.65 2.51 -23.68
N GLU A 266 -10.57 3.03 -22.86
CA GLU A 266 -12.02 2.96 -23.05
C GLU A 266 -12.56 4.08 -23.98
N SER A 267 -11.69 4.88 -24.60
CA SER A 267 -12.04 6.06 -25.42
C SER A 267 -12.79 7.17 -24.66
N ARG A 268 -12.75 7.16 -23.33
CA ARG A 268 -13.37 8.16 -22.45
C ARG A 268 -12.40 9.31 -22.18
N TYR A 269 -12.00 9.99 -23.26
CA TYR A 269 -10.88 10.93 -23.23
C TYR A 269 -11.09 12.15 -22.32
N ALA A 270 -12.31 12.67 -22.19
CA ALA A 270 -12.60 13.79 -21.30
C ALA A 270 -12.32 13.42 -19.83
N GLU A 271 -12.81 12.26 -19.40
CA GLU A 271 -12.58 11.75 -18.04
C GLU A 271 -11.11 11.35 -17.84
N ALA A 272 -10.44 10.85 -18.88
CA ALA A 272 -9.01 10.58 -18.84
C ALA A 272 -8.20 11.87 -18.60
N ILE A 273 -8.57 12.98 -19.24
CA ILE A 273 -7.94 14.30 -19.05
C ILE A 273 -8.12 14.78 -17.61
N GLU A 274 -9.29 14.61 -17.01
CA GLU A 274 -9.51 14.94 -15.59
C GLU A 274 -8.55 14.16 -14.69
N LYS A 275 -8.38 12.85 -14.92
CA LYS A 275 -7.45 12.02 -14.16
C LYS A 275 -5.98 12.36 -14.40
N TYR A 276 -5.61 12.76 -15.61
CA TYR A 276 -4.26 13.26 -15.88
C TYR A 276 -4.00 14.62 -15.20
N ASN A 277 -4.98 15.52 -15.16
CA ASN A 277 -4.87 16.78 -14.41
C ASN A 277 -4.77 16.53 -12.90
N GLU A 278 -5.51 15.55 -12.37
CA GLU A 278 -5.38 15.09 -11.00
C GLU A 278 -3.94 14.60 -10.73
N ALA A 279 -3.36 13.79 -11.62
CA ALA A 279 -1.96 13.36 -11.50
C ALA A 279 -0.97 14.55 -11.50
N LEU A 280 -1.16 15.54 -12.37
CA LEU A 280 -0.32 16.76 -12.39
C LEU A 280 -0.45 17.60 -11.11
N SER A 281 -1.60 17.53 -10.41
CA SER A 281 -1.77 18.21 -9.12
C SER A 281 -0.88 17.63 -8.01
N PHE A 282 -0.48 16.36 -8.14
CA PHE A 282 0.47 15.69 -7.25
C PHE A 282 1.92 15.93 -7.65
N ARG A 283 2.24 15.82 -8.95
CA ARG A 283 3.58 16.07 -9.50
C ARG A 283 3.54 17.10 -10.64
N PRO A 284 3.64 18.40 -10.32
CA PRO A 284 3.74 19.45 -11.33
C PRO A 284 4.99 19.24 -12.18
N GLY A 285 4.83 19.19 -13.51
CA GLY A 285 5.95 19.01 -14.44
C GLY A 285 6.22 17.57 -14.90
N ALA A 286 5.36 16.60 -14.55
CA ALA A 286 5.48 15.24 -15.07
C ALA A 286 5.25 15.19 -16.60
N GLU A 287 6.34 15.14 -17.38
CA GLU A 287 6.29 15.15 -18.86
C GLU A 287 5.44 14.02 -19.46
N VAL A 288 5.49 12.84 -18.83
CA VAL A 288 4.68 11.67 -19.25
C VAL A 288 3.19 12.02 -19.27
N VAL A 289 2.73 12.80 -18.29
CA VAL A 289 1.32 13.19 -18.17
C VAL A 289 0.96 14.27 -19.19
N GLN A 290 1.86 15.23 -19.44
CA GLN A 290 1.68 16.24 -20.49
C GLN A 290 1.52 15.61 -21.88
N ASN A 291 2.35 14.61 -22.20
CA ASN A 291 2.23 13.86 -23.45
C ASN A 291 0.88 13.13 -23.55
N LYS A 292 0.44 12.47 -22.46
CA LYS A 292 -0.86 11.78 -22.40
C LYS A 292 -2.04 12.72 -22.54
N LEU A 293 -1.98 13.92 -21.96
CA LEU A 293 -2.99 14.97 -22.16
C LEU A 293 -3.11 15.37 -23.62
N GLY A 294 -1.98 15.61 -24.31
CA GLY A 294 -1.98 15.92 -25.74
C GLY A 294 -2.59 14.80 -26.59
N LEU A 295 -2.27 13.55 -26.28
CA LEU A 295 -2.86 12.38 -26.95
C LEU A 295 -4.36 12.25 -26.68
N ALA A 296 -4.80 12.47 -25.44
CA ALA A 296 -6.22 12.41 -25.08
C ALA A 296 -7.03 13.53 -25.75
N ALA A 297 -6.50 14.76 -25.78
CA ALA A 297 -7.11 15.88 -26.49
C ALA A 297 -7.23 15.60 -28.00
N LYS A 298 -6.18 15.02 -28.61
CA LYS A 298 -6.23 14.57 -30.00
C LYS A 298 -7.29 13.48 -30.19
N GLY A 299 -7.34 12.49 -29.30
CA GLY A 299 -8.36 11.43 -29.28
C GLY A 299 -9.79 11.97 -29.23
N MET A 300 -10.04 13.04 -28.47
CA MET A 300 -11.35 13.72 -28.46
C MET A 300 -11.73 14.29 -29.83
N THR A 301 -10.78 14.96 -30.49
CA THR A 301 -11.02 15.57 -31.81
C THR A 301 -11.19 14.53 -32.93
N GLU A 302 -10.46 13.41 -32.86
CA GLU A 302 -10.51 12.34 -33.85
C GLU A 302 -11.71 11.40 -33.65
N SER A 303 -12.21 11.27 -32.41
CA SER A 303 -13.35 10.40 -32.08
C SER A 303 -14.72 11.07 -32.27
N GLY A 304 -14.76 12.26 -32.88
CA GLY A 304 -16.00 12.95 -33.20
C GLY A 304 -16.77 13.47 -31.99
N ILE A 305 -16.11 13.68 -30.85
CA ILE A 305 -16.74 14.33 -29.70
C ILE A 305 -16.90 15.81 -30.05
N PRO A 306 -18.12 16.39 -29.97
CA PRO A 306 -18.34 17.79 -30.28
C PRO A 306 -17.44 18.69 -29.42
N SER A 307 -16.44 19.33 -30.02
CA SER A 307 -15.65 20.36 -29.38
C SER A 307 -15.62 21.59 -30.28
N ALA A 308 -15.82 22.75 -29.67
CA ALA A 308 -15.73 24.03 -30.33
C ALA A 308 -14.26 24.43 -30.45
N ASP A 309 -13.87 25.03 -31.58
CA ASP A 309 -12.58 25.72 -31.68
C ASP A 309 -12.53 26.97 -30.77
N GLU A 310 -11.39 27.67 -30.72
CA GLU A 310 -11.20 28.89 -29.91
C GLU A 310 -12.22 30.00 -30.24
N SER A 311 -12.89 29.94 -31.39
CA SER A 311 -13.94 30.87 -31.82
C SER A 311 -15.36 30.37 -31.51
N GLY A 312 -15.48 29.24 -30.81
CA GLY A 312 -16.75 28.61 -30.45
C GLY A 312 -17.42 27.87 -31.60
N VAL A 313 -16.70 27.49 -32.65
CA VAL A 313 -17.27 26.80 -33.83
C VAL A 313 -17.03 25.30 -33.75
N TYR A 314 -18.11 24.52 -33.84
CA TYR A 314 -18.08 23.07 -33.83
C TYR A 314 -17.91 22.49 -35.25
N THR A 315 -17.08 21.48 -35.40
CA THR A 315 -16.91 20.72 -36.66
C THR A 315 -17.66 19.39 -36.65
N VAL A 316 -17.91 18.84 -35.46
CA VAL A 316 -18.73 17.65 -35.23
C VAL A 316 -19.85 18.03 -34.27
N VAL A 317 -21.08 17.68 -34.63
CA VAL A 317 -22.31 18.03 -33.92
C VAL A 317 -23.26 16.84 -33.92
N ASP A 318 -24.13 16.73 -32.92
CA ASP A 318 -25.12 15.64 -32.81
C ASP A 318 -26.14 15.69 -33.96
N ALA A 319 -26.53 16.90 -34.36
CA ALA A 319 -27.34 17.15 -35.53
C ALA A 319 -26.73 18.28 -36.38
N ALA A 320 -26.44 17.98 -37.64
CA ALA A 320 -25.87 18.95 -38.58
C ALA A 320 -26.91 20.02 -38.99
N PRO A 321 -26.46 21.26 -39.28
CA PRO A 321 -27.31 22.28 -39.89
C PRO A 321 -27.98 21.78 -41.16
N GLN A 322 -29.23 22.17 -41.36
CA GLN A 322 -29.99 21.83 -42.57
C GLN A 322 -30.52 23.08 -43.25
N LEU A 323 -30.46 23.12 -44.58
CA LEU A 323 -31.01 24.21 -45.38
C LEU A 323 -32.55 24.20 -45.34
N ILE A 324 -33.14 25.29 -44.84
CA ILE A 324 -34.59 25.46 -44.79
C ILE A 324 -35.10 25.75 -46.20
N GLY A 325 -36.08 24.97 -46.67
CA GLY A 325 -36.57 25.01 -48.05
C GLY A 325 -35.82 24.09 -49.02
N GLY A 326 -34.75 23.44 -48.56
CA GLY A 326 -33.98 22.49 -49.36
C GLY A 326 -33.24 23.12 -50.53
N LEU A 327 -32.56 22.28 -51.29
CA LEU A 327 -31.65 22.72 -52.35
C LEU A 327 -32.39 23.34 -53.55
N GLU A 328 -33.64 22.93 -53.79
CA GLU A 328 -34.49 23.48 -54.85
C GLU A 328 -34.79 24.97 -54.64
N ALA A 329 -35.18 25.36 -53.42
CA ALA A 329 -35.47 26.75 -53.09
C ALA A 329 -34.23 27.64 -53.21
N LEU A 330 -33.06 27.10 -52.85
CA LEU A 330 -31.77 27.77 -53.04
C LEU A 330 -31.51 28.00 -54.52
N HIS A 331 -31.57 26.95 -55.34
CA HIS A 331 -31.27 27.02 -56.77
C HIS A 331 -32.26 27.87 -57.57
N ALA A 332 -33.53 27.93 -57.16
CA ALA A 332 -34.55 28.75 -57.82
C ALA A 332 -34.23 30.26 -57.79
N HIS A 333 -33.40 30.71 -56.85
CA HIS A 333 -33.05 32.12 -56.65
C HIS A 333 -31.54 32.39 -56.81
N VAL A 334 -30.82 31.52 -57.52
CA VAL A 334 -29.41 31.75 -57.86
C VAL A 334 -29.34 32.66 -59.09
N ASP A 335 -28.73 33.82 -58.90
CA ASP A 335 -28.45 34.77 -59.98
C ASP A 335 -27.28 34.25 -60.83
N TYR A 336 -27.56 33.51 -61.91
CA TYR A 336 -26.53 32.99 -62.83
C TYR A 336 -25.90 34.15 -63.63
N PRO A 337 -24.59 34.45 -63.50
CA PRO A 337 -23.98 35.55 -64.25
C PRO A 337 -24.13 35.38 -65.76
N GLU A 338 -24.55 36.44 -66.45
CA GLU A 338 -24.79 36.43 -67.89
C GLU A 338 -23.53 36.06 -68.69
N GLU A 339 -22.36 36.54 -68.26
CA GLU A 339 -21.07 36.20 -68.86
C GLU A 339 -20.77 34.69 -68.79
N ALA A 340 -21.05 34.07 -67.63
CA ALA A 340 -20.85 32.64 -67.43
C ALA A 340 -21.86 31.81 -68.24
N TYR A 341 -23.12 32.27 -68.33
CA TYR A 341 -24.16 31.63 -69.13
C TYR A 341 -23.80 31.65 -70.63
N ASN A 342 -23.45 32.81 -71.17
CA ASN A 342 -23.09 32.99 -72.59
C ASN A 342 -21.80 32.24 -72.96
N ALA A 343 -20.87 32.07 -72.01
CA ALA A 343 -19.64 31.31 -72.19
C ALA A 343 -19.80 29.79 -71.95
N GLY A 344 -21.00 29.30 -71.58
CA GLY A 344 -21.26 27.88 -71.35
C GLY A 344 -20.66 27.31 -70.06
N VAL A 345 -20.40 28.15 -69.04
CA VAL A 345 -19.71 27.74 -67.80
C VAL A 345 -20.65 27.02 -66.83
N GLN A 346 -20.70 25.70 -66.88
CA GLN A 346 -21.53 24.87 -66.00
C GLN A 346 -20.70 24.18 -64.89
N GLY A 347 -21.34 23.89 -63.76
CA GLY A 347 -20.74 23.09 -62.69
C GLY A 347 -21.26 23.43 -61.30
N ARG A 348 -20.49 23.02 -60.28
CA ARG A 348 -20.83 23.24 -58.87
C ARG A 348 -19.80 24.13 -58.18
N VAL A 349 -20.28 25.16 -57.51
CA VAL A 349 -19.48 25.97 -56.57
C VAL A 349 -19.71 25.45 -55.16
N TYR A 350 -18.65 25.04 -54.47
CA TYR A 350 -18.69 24.58 -53.08
C TYR A 350 -18.25 25.72 -52.16
N VAL A 351 -19.11 26.06 -51.21
CA VAL A 351 -18.89 27.14 -50.25
C VAL A 351 -18.89 26.54 -48.84
N GLN A 352 -17.81 26.79 -48.11
CA GLN A 352 -17.67 26.45 -46.70
C GLN A 352 -17.99 27.69 -45.86
N PHE A 353 -18.80 27.52 -44.81
CA PHE A 353 -19.23 28.62 -43.95
C PHE A 353 -19.59 28.11 -42.56
N VAL A 354 -19.85 29.03 -41.64
CA VAL A 354 -20.34 28.74 -40.29
C VAL A 354 -21.81 29.10 -40.21
N VAL A 355 -22.65 28.17 -39.74
CA VAL A 355 -24.04 28.44 -39.39
C VAL A 355 -24.08 28.82 -37.91
N ASP A 356 -24.57 30.01 -37.60
CA ASP A 356 -24.72 30.47 -36.21
C ASP A 356 -25.91 29.81 -35.49
N GLU A 357 -26.05 30.10 -34.20
CA GLU A 357 -27.12 29.55 -33.33
C GLU A 357 -28.53 29.95 -33.80
N ASN A 358 -28.63 31.00 -34.62
CA ASN A 358 -29.87 31.49 -35.20
C ASN A 358 -30.12 31.00 -36.63
N GLY A 359 -29.25 30.12 -37.16
CA GLY A 359 -29.39 29.55 -38.49
C GLY A 359 -28.95 30.47 -39.63
N ARG A 360 -28.10 31.47 -39.38
CA ARG A 360 -27.54 32.36 -40.42
C ARG A 360 -26.13 31.94 -40.81
N ALA A 361 -25.82 32.05 -42.10
CA ALA A 361 -24.48 31.78 -42.63
C ALA A 361 -23.54 32.97 -42.39
N GLN A 362 -22.36 32.68 -41.84
CA GLN A 362 -21.26 33.62 -41.58
C GLN A 362 -19.93 33.03 -42.08
N ASP A 363 -18.88 33.84 -42.19
CA ASP A 363 -17.52 33.41 -42.58
C ASP A 363 -17.45 32.57 -43.86
N LEU A 364 -18.18 32.98 -44.90
CA LEU A 364 -18.28 32.26 -46.16
C LEU A 364 -16.95 32.29 -46.93
N LYS A 365 -16.47 31.10 -47.32
CA LYS A 365 -15.24 30.89 -48.09
C LYS A 365 -15.49 29.92 -49.23
N ILE A 366 -14.93 30.22 -50.40
CA ILE A 366 -14.99 29.32 -51.56
C ILE A 366 -14.02 28.15 -51.34
N ALA A 367 -14.57 26.94 -51.19
CA ALA A 367 -13.78 25.71 -51.11
C ALA A 367 -13.40 25.20 -52.51
N LYS A 368 -14.34 25.30 -53.47
CA LYS A 368 -14.10 25.01 -54.88
C LYS A 368 -15.00 25.88 -55.74
N GLY A 369 -14.40 26.70 -56.60
CA GLY A 369 -15.10 27.72 -57.35
C GLY A 369 -15.33 27.39 -58.83
N LEU A 370 -16.10 28.27 -59.46
CA LEU A 370 -16.24 28.41 -60.91
C LEU A 370 -15.84 29.84 -61.31
N PRO A 371 -15.25 30.04 -62.51
CA PRO A 371 -14.85 31.35 -63.00
C PRO A 371 -16.08 32.21 -63.36
N MET A 372 -15.83 33.43 -63.86
CA MET A 372 -16.85 34.31 -64.45
C MET A 372 -17.98 34.73 -63.48
N GLY A 373 -17.63 35.03 -62.23
CA GLY A 373 -18.57 35.58 -61.24
C GLY A 373 -19.49 34.56 -60.56
N CYS A 374 -19.43 33.28 -60.93
CA CYS A 374 -20.23 32.22 -60.31
C CYS A 374 -19.96 32.05 -58.81
N ASN A 375 -18.74 32.32 -58.35
CA ASN A 375 -18.39 32.30 -56.92
C ASN A 375 -19.18 33.33 -56.11
N ASP A 376 -19.24 34.57 -56.59
CA ASP A 376 -19.94 35.65 -55.90
C ASP A 376 -21.45 35.42 -55.90
N ALA A 377 -21.98 34.88 -56.99
CA ALA A 377 -23.37 34.46 -57.08
C ALA A 377 -23.70 33.35 -56.05
N ALA A 378 -22.82 32.36 -55.89
CA ALA A 378 -23.00 31.30 -54.89
C ALA A 378 -22.94 31.83 -53.45
N ILE A 379 -22.02 32.75 -53.14
CA ILE A 379 -21.93 33.40 -51.82
C ILE A 379 -23.23 34.16 -51.53
N ARG A 380 -23.72 34.97 -52.48
CA ARG A 380 -24.99 35.73 -52.31
C ARG A 380 -26.18 34.81 -52.08
N ALA A 381 -26.27 33.70 -52.79
CA ALA A 381 -27.34 32.73 -52.63
C ALA A 381 -27.33 32.11 -51.22
N ILE A 382 -26.17 31.67 -50.74
CA ILE A 382 -26.02 31.07 -49.40
C ILE A 382 -26.24 32.09 -48.29
N GLN A 383 -25.81 33.34 -48.48
CA GLN A 383 -26.00 34.41 -47.51
C GLN A 383 -27.48 34.79 -47.33
N ARG A 384 -28.30 34.64 -48.38
CA ARG A 384 -29.76 34.87 -48.33
C ARG A 384 -30.53 33.67 -47.76
N ALA A 385 -29.94 32.48 -47.77
CA ALA A 385 -30.57 31.26 -47.30
C ALA A 385 -30.69 31.22 -45.77
N LYS A 386 -31.64 30.42 -45.28
CA LYS A 386 -31.82 30.16 -43.84
C LYS A 386 -31.55 28.69 -43.54
N PHE A 387 -30.96 28.43 -42.39
CA PHE A 387 -30.58 27.10 -41.95
C PHE A 387 -31.20 26.78 -40.59
N THR A 388 -31.33 25.50 -40.25
CA THR A 388 -31.43 25.09 -38.85
C THR A 388 -30.01 25.15 -38.25
N PRO A 389 -29.85 25.54 -36.98
CA PRO A 389 -28.54 25.50 -36.33
C PRO A 389 -28.07 24.06 -36.15
N GLY A 390 -26.76 23.88 -35.96
CA GLY A 390 -26.22 22.62 -35.48
C GLY A 390 -26.59 22.42 -34.01
N LEU A 391 -26.76 21.17 -33.58
CA LEU A 391 -27.10 20.85 -32.19
C LEU A 391 -25.99 20.05 -31.52
N VAL A 392 -25.67 20.42 -30.28
CA VAL A 392 -24.86 19.63 -29.34
C VAL A 392 -25.64 19.60 -28.02
N ASP A 393 -25.90 18.41 -27.48
CA ASP A 393 -26.73 18.23 -26.28
C ASP A 393 -28.11 18.91 -26.38
N ARG A 394 -28.68 18.91 -27.60
CA ARG A 394 -29.95 19.59 -27.97
C ARG A 394 -29.91 21.12 -27.89
N LEU A 395 -28.75 21.73 -27.63
CA LEU A 395 -28.56 23.17 -27.65
C LEU A 395 -28.04 23.63 -29.02
N PRO A 396 -28.53 24.76 -29.55
CA PRO A 396 -28.05 25.32 -30.81
C PRO A 396 -26.63 25.86 -30.63
N VAL A 397 -25.73 25.48 -31.53
CA VAL A 397 -24.31 25.90 -31.53
C VAL A 397 -23.86 26.37 -32.91
N LYS A 398 -22.82 27.20 -32.95
CA LYS A 398 -22.13 27.56 -34.19
C LYS A 398 -21.48 26.33 -34.78
N SER A 399 -21.73 26.04 -36.04
CA SER A 399 -21.22 24.82 -36.67
C SER A 399 -20.79 25.03 -38.10
N ARG A 400 -19.71 24.35 -38.50
CA ARG A 400 -19.14 24.46 -39.84
C ARG A 400 -19.91 23.57 -40.82
N MET A 401 -20.33 24.14 -41.95
CA MET A 401 -21.01 23.41 -43.02
C MET A 401 -20.37 23.73 -44.38
N THR A 402 -20.46 22.78 -45.32
CA THR A 402 -20.14 23.01 -46.73
C THR A 402 -21.34 22.67 -47.59
N LEU A 403 -21.79 23.62 -48.42
CA LEU A 403 -22.90 23.44 -49.34
C LEU A 403 -22.45 23.75 -50.76
N PHE A 404 -23.04 23.08 -51.76
CA PHE A 404 -22.79 23.38 -53.16
C PHE A 404 -23.95 24.15 -53.79
N VAL A 405 -23.65 25.01 -54.75
CA VAL A 405 -24.59 25.70 -55.62
C VAL A 405 -24.35 25.26 -57.06
N ASN A 406 -25.39 24.79 -57.73
CA ASN A 406 -25.30 24.27 -59.10
C ASN A 406 -25.63 25.34 -60.14
N PHE A 407 -24.75 25.51 -61.13
CA PHE A 407 -24.97 26.34 -62.32
C PHE A 407 -25.11 25.43 -63.53
N ALA A 408 -26.31 25.36 -64.10
CA ALA A 408 -26.62 24.55 -65.27
C ALA A 408 -27.48 25.35 -66.25
N ILE A 409 -27.15 25.24 -67.53
CA ILE A 409 -27.94 25.71 -68.66
C ILE A 409 -28.90 24.56 -68.99
N ASN A 410 -30.21 24.84 -68.94
CA ASN A 410 -31.26 23.89 -69.29
C ASN A 410 -31.58 23.92 -70.79
#